data_AF-A0A1U8M4P4-F1
#
_entry.id   AF-A0A1U8M4P4-F1
#
_cell.length_a   1.000
_cell.length_b   1.000
_cell.length_c   1.000
_cell.angle_alpha   90.00
_cell.angle_beta   90.00
_cell.angle_gamma   90.00
#
_symmetry.space_group_name_H-M   'P 1'
#
loop_
_entity.id
_entity.type
_entity.pdbx_description
1 polymer ?
#
loop_
_entity_poly.entity_id
_entity_poly.type
_entity_poly.pdbx_seq_one_letter_code
_entity_poly.pdbx_strand_id
1 'polypeptide(L)'
;MGTGEQYPHGETPHLSSGTIYDETALAKFQQGKPSANDHHYFKSVKIFALALLKMVVYAQSGGSIEVMGLMQGKTDSDSIVMDAFTLHVVGTKIRVNAQAGAYEYMVDYSQTNK
;
A
#
# COMPACT_ATOMS: atom_id res chain seq x y z
N MET A 1 30.65 -20.87 42.50
CA MET A 1 30.49 -19.41 42.39
C MET A 1 30.81 -19.01 40.96
N GLY A 2 29.87 -18.37 40.27
CA GLY A 2 29.98 -18.01 38.85
C GLY A 2 28.69 -18.32 38.09
N THR A 3 27.68 -17.49 38.29
CA THR A 3 26.36 -17.51 37.64
C THR A 3 26.45 -16.93 36.23
N GLY A 4 26.14 -17.73 35.21
CA GLY A 4 25.83 -17.25 33.87
C GLY A 4 24.33 -17.29 33.66
N GLU A 5 23.71 -16.11 33.59
CA GLU A 5 22.26 -15.90 33.53
C GLU A 5 21.64 -16.58 32.32
N GLN A 6 20.60 -17.37 32.58
CA GLN A 6 19.71 -17.93 31.58
C GLN A 6 18.80 -16.80 31.07
N TYR A 7 18.83 -16.53 29.76
CA TYR A 7 17.90 -15.62 29.12
C TYR A 7 16.49 -16.25 29.12
N PRO A 8 15.47 -15.60 29.72
CA PRO A 8 14.13 -16.15 29.74
C PRO A 8 13.35 -15.77 28.48
N HIS A 9 12.66 -16.76 27.92
CA HIS A 9 11.40 -16.67 27.18
C HIS A 9 11.22 -15.60 26.09
N GLY A 10 11.40 -16.03 24.84
CA GLY A 10 10.34 -15.95 23.83
C GLY A 10 9.86 -14.57 23.40
N GLU A 11 10.75 -13.72 22.93
CA GLU A 11 10.34 -12.60 22.07
C GLU A 11 10.25 -13.10 20.62
N THR A 12 9.05 -13.52 20.21
CA THR A 12 8.72 -13.54 18.79
C THR A 12 8.87 -12.11 18.25
N PRO A 13 9.52 -11.91 17.09
CA PRO A 13 9.57 -10.58 16.48
C PRO A 13 8.15 -10.07 16.36
N HIS A 14 7.87 -8.88 16.91
CA HIS A 14 6.59 -8.21 16.77
C HIS A 14 6.43 -7.75 15.31
N LEU A 15 6.27 -8.68 14.39
CA LEU A 15 5.71 -8.39 13.09
C LEU A 15 4.32 -7.81 13.38
N SER A 16 4.21 -6.48 13.26
CA SER A 16 2.96 -5.78 13.48
C SER A 16 1.89 -6.47 12.63
N SER A 17 0.69 -6.66 13.18
CA SER A 17 -0.44 -7.37 12.55
C SER A 17 -0.78 -6.91 11.11
N GLY A 18 -0.20 -5.80 10.64
CA GLY A 18 -0.33 -5.30 9.27
C GLY A 18 0.56 -5.99 8.21
N THR A 19 1.53 -6.83 8.57
CA THR A 19 2.43 -7.47 7.59
C THR A 19 1.92 -8.82 7.06
N ILE A 20 0.91 -9.42 7.69
CA ILE A 20 0.34 -10.70 7.24
C ILE A 20 -0.68 -10.43 6.12
N TYR A 21 -0.43 -10.99 4.94
CA TYR A 21 -1.35 -10.95 3.81
C TYR A 21 -2.28 -12.18 3.87
N ASP A 22 -3.59 -11.94 4.05
CA ASP A 22 -4.62 -12.98 4.04
C ASP A 22 -5.52 -12.79 2.81
N GLU A 23 -5.33 -13.67 1.84
CA GLU A 23 -6.08 -13.67 0.59
C GLU A 23 -7.57 -14.00 0.79
N THR A 24 -7.89 -14.84 1.78
CA THR A 24 -9.26 -15.28 2.05
C THR A 24 -10.10 -14.17 2.68
N ALA A 25 -9.50 -13.39 3.57
CA ALA A 25 -10.13 -12.21 4.17
C ALA A 25 -10.39 -11.13 3.10
N LEU A 26 -9.43 -10.90 2.22
CA LEU A 26 -9.56 -9.93 1.12
C LEU A 26 -10.64 -10.35 0.12
N ALA A 27 -10.69 -11.62 -0.28
CA ALA A 27 -11.70 -12.11 -1.20
C ALA A 27 -13.13 -11.95 -0.66
N LYS A 28 -13.34 -12.24 0.63
CA LYS A 28 -14.63 -12.01 1.31
C LYS A 28 -14.99 -10.53 1.35
N PHE A 29 -14.02 -9.67 1.64
CA PHE A 29 -14.21 -8.22 1.63
C PHE A 29 -14.65 -7.71 0.25
N GLN A 30 -14.00 -8.17 -0.81
CA GLN A 30 -14.31 -7.78 -2.18
C GLN A 30 -15.71 -8.26 -2.63
N GLN A 31 -16.14 -9.45 -2.19
CA GLN A 31 -17.48 -9.95 -2.46
C GLN A 31 -18.56 -9.13 -1.73
N GLY A 32 -18.30 -8.73 -0.50
CA GLY A 32 -19.23 -7.94 0.31
C GLY A 32 -19.43 -6.49 -0.17
N LYS A 33 -18.50 -5.94 -0.98
CA LYS A 33 -18.51 -4.56 -1.50
C LYS A 33 -19.05 -3.52 -0.51
N PRO A 34 -18.52 -3.46 0.72
CA PRO A 34 -19.17 -2.70 1.79
C PRO A 34 -19.24 -1.18 1.52
N SER A 35 -18.33 -0.64 0.71
CA SER A 35 -18.35 0.77 0.28
C SER A 35 -19.53 1.15 -0.62
N ALA A 36 -20.25 0.17 -1.20
CA ALA A 36 -21.45 0.44 -1.99
C ALA A 36 -22.66 0.84 -1.13
N ASN A 37 -22.66 0.42 0.15
CA ASN A 37 -23.76 0.68 1.08
C ASN A 37 -23.51 1.91 1.97
N ASP A 38 -22.24 2.29 2.18
CA ASP A 38 -21.86 3.47 2.96
C ASP A 38 -20.67 4.19 2.32
N HIS A 39 -20.87 5.45 1.93
CA HIS A 39 -19.83 6.31 1.36
C HIS A 39 -18.75 6.69 2.39
N HIS A 40 -19.01 6.54 3.70
CA HIS A 40 -18.07 6.82 4.79
C HIS A 40 -17.45 5.55 5.39
N TYR A 41 -17.51 4.43 4.67
CA TYR A 41 -17.01 3.15 5.15
C TYR A 41 -15.51 3.20 5.52
N PHE A 42 -14.68 3.86 4.71
CA PHE A 42 -13.24 4.00 4.97
C PHE A 42 -12.97 5.19 5.88
N LYS A 43 -12.62 4.89 7.14
CA LYS A 43 -12.37 5.91 8.17
C LYS A 43 -10.90 6.17 8.43
N SER A 44 -10.05 5.19 8.17
CA SER A 44 -8.61 5.34 8.39
C SER A 44 -7.80 4.72 7.25
N VAL A 45 -6.60 5.27 7.06
CA VAL A 45 -5.62 4.81 6.06
C VAL A 45 -4.30 4.57 6.75
N LYS A 46 -3.73 3.38 6.57
CA LYS A 46 -2.40 3.01 7.07
C LYS A 46 -1.45 2.94 5.89
N ILE A 47 -0.37 3.72 5.89
CA ILE A 47 0.62 3.74 4.82
C ILE A 47 1.94 3.20 5.36
N PHE A 48 2.49 2.20 4.68
CA PHE A 48 3.82 1.69 5.03
C PHE A 48 4.88 2.77 4.83
N ALA A 49 5.83 2.84 5.76
CA ALA A 49 6.87 3.88 5.73
C ALA A 49 7.64 3.90 4.41
N LEU A 50 7.90 2.72 3.81
CA LEU A 50 8.55 2.61 2.52
C LEU A 50 7.71 3.20 1.37
N ALA A 51 6.40 2.90 1.35
CA ALA A 51 5.48 3.45 0.36
C ALA A 51 5.41 4.98 0.48
N LEU A 52 5.30 5.49 1.71
CA LEU A 52 5.30 6.93 1.98
C LEU A 52 6.61 7.59 1.51
N LEU A 53 7.75 6.97 1.79
CA LEU A 53 9.06 7.48 1.34
C LEU A 53 9.14 7.56 -0.19
N LYS A 54 8.70 6.51 -0.90
CA LYS A 54 8.65 6.51 -2.38
C LYS A 54 7.80 7.65 -2.91
N MET A 55 6.63 7.89 -2.33
CA MET A 55 5.76 9.02 -2.71
C MET A 55 6.45 10.37 -2.49
N VAL A 56 7.08 10.57 -1.33
CA VAL A 56 7.76 11.83 -0.97
C VAL A 56 8.93 12.11 -1.91
N VAL A 57 9.77 11.10 -2.17
CA VAL A 57 10.91 11.22 -3.09
C VAL A 57 10.42 11.59 -4.50
N TYR A 58 9.36 10.94 -4.97
CA TYR A 58 8.80 11.21 -6.28
C TYR A 58 8.19 12.62 -6.38
N ALA A 59 7.39 13.02 -5.40
CA ALA A 59 6.83 14.36 -5.31
C ALA A 59 7.93 15.43 -5.30
N GLN A 60 9.01 15.21 -4.55
CA GLN A 60 10.16 16.12 -4.53
C GLN A 60 10.86 16.19 -5.90
N SER A 61 11.03 15.05 -6.59
CA SER A 61 11.65 15.00 -7.92
C SER A 61 10.86 15.77 -9.00
N GLY A 62 9.54 15.93 -8.81
CA GLY A 62 8.68 16.71 -9.69
C GLY A 62 8.89 18.23 -9.59
N GLY A 63 9.58 18.73 -8.57
CA GLY A 63 9.78 20.18 -8.38
C GLY A 63 8.44 20.94 -8.34
N SER A 64 8.17 21.77 -9.34
CA SER A 64 6.96 22.60 -9.43
C SER A 64 5.82 21.99 -10.26
N ILE A 65 5.99 20.79 -10.82
CA ILE A 65 4.95 20.14 -11.62
C ILE A 65 4.09 19.19 -10.77
N GLU A 66 2.82 19.05 -11.15
CA GLU A 66 1.94 18.03 -10.57
C GLU A 66 2.39 16.64 -11.05
N VAL A 67 2.61 15.73 -10.11
CA VAL A 67 3.00 14.34 -10.38
C VAL A 67 1.89 13.37 -9.98
N MET A 68 1.86 12.18 -10.59
CA MET A 68 0.82 11.18 -10.33
C MET A 68 1.43 9.78 -10.14
N GLY A 69 0.76 8.96 -9.32
CA GLY A 69 1.22 7.61 -9.02
C GLY A 69 0.07 6.67 -8.68
N LEU A 70 0.38 5.38 -8.61
CA LEU A 70 -0.50 4.32 -8.13
C LEU A 70 -0.10 3.87 -6.74
N MET A 71 -1.09 3.44 -5.97
CA MET A 71 -0.90 2.84 -4.66
C MET A 71 -1.38 1.40 -4.70
N GLN A 72 -0.58 0.48 -4.18
CA GLN A 72 -0.91 -0.92 -4.05
C GLN A 72 -1.05 -1.28 -2.58
N GLY A 73 -2.05 -2.09 -2.26
CA GLY A 73 -2.24 -2.60 -0.92
C GLY A 73 -3.52 -3.41 -0.78
N LYS A 74 -4.02 -3.50 0.45
CA LYS A 74 -5.18 -4.32 0.79
C LYS A 74 -6.18 -3.52 1.63
N THR A 75 -7.36 -4.09 1.77
CA THR A 75 -8.40 -3.57 2.65
C THR A 75 -8.76 -4.62 3.68
N ASP A 76 -8.68 -4.24 4.95
CA ASP A 76 -8.97 -5.12 6.08
C ASP A 76 -9.55 -4.26 7.21
N SER A 77 -10.83 -3.87 7.06
CA SER A 77 -11.57 -2.81 7.77
C SER A 77 -11.05 -1.38 7.56
N ASP A 78 -9.73 -1.20 7.51
CA ASP A 78 -9.05 0.03 7.10
C ASP A 78 -8.46 -0.14 5.69
N SER A 79 -8.17 1.00 5.04
CA SER A 79 -7.39 1.01 3.80
C SER A 79 -5.89 0.95 4.13
N ILE A 80 -5.18 -0.05 3.61
CA ILE A 80 -3.75 -0.23 3.88
C ILE A 80 -2.98 -0.08 2.57
N VAL A 81 -2.07 0.90 2.51
CA VAL A 81 -1.14 1.11 1.40
C VAL A 81 0.19 0.45 1.74
N MET A 82 0.54 -0.57 0.97
CA MET A 82 1.74 -1.39 1.17
C MET A 82 2.89 -0.92 0.28
N ASP A 83 2.59 -0.48 -0.94
CA ASP A 83 3.57 0.09 -1.87
C ASP A 83 2.98 1.22 -2.74
N ALA A 84 3.86 2.01 -3.35
CA ALA A 84 3.51 3.10 -4.25
C ALA A 84 4.43 3.15 -5.46
N PHE A 85 3.85 3.45 -6.62
CA PHE A 85 4.52 3.49 -7.91
C PHE A 85 4.27 4.81 -8.62
N THR A 86 5.29 5.29 -9.31
CA THR A 86 5.26 6.58 -10.00
C THR A 86 4.77 6.36 -11.42
N LEU A 87 3.81 7.16 -11.89
CA LEU A 87 3.42 7.11 -13.29
C LEU A 87 4.18 8.21 -14.05
N HIS A 88 4.68 7.90 -15.25
CA HIS A 88 5.37 8.89 -16.11
C HIS A 88 4.37 9.84 -16.80
N VAL A 89 3.42 10.40 -16.05
CA VAL A 89 2.43 11.34 -16.54
C VAL A 89 2.45 12.60 -15.69
N VAL A 90 2.57 13.74 -16.36
CA VAL A 90 2.41 15.06 -15.75
C VAL A 90 0.92 15.26 -15.49
N GLY A 91 0.58 15.52 -14.24
CA GLY A 91 -0.77 15.91 -13.87
C GLY A 91 -1.13 17.24 -14.50
N THR A 92 -2.31 17.32 -15.11
CA THR A 92 -3.02 18.59 -15.16
C THR A 92 -4.26 18.39 -14.31
N LYS A 93 -4.43 19.24 -13.30
CA LYS A 93 -5.52 19.32 -12.31
C LYS A 93 -6.95 18.99 -12.80
N ILE A 94 -7.21 18.91 -14.10
CA ILE A 94 -8.54 18.74 -14.71
C ILE A 94 -8.64 17.58 -15.74
N ARG A 95 -7.55 16.94 -16.18
CA ARG A 95 -7.66 15.75 -17.06
C ARG A 95 -6.67 14.67 -16.67
N VAL A 96 -7.19 13.63 -16.04
CA VAL A 96 -6.47 12.40 -15.69
C VAL A 96 -6.78 11.35 -16.75
N ASN A 97 -5.83 11.06 -17.64
CA ASN A 97 -5.78 9.81 -18.40
C ASN A 97 -4.72 8.86 -17.81
N ALA A 98 -4.58 8.87 -16.48
CA ALA A 98 -3.66 7.98 -15.77
C ALA A 98 -4.11 6.52 -15.82
N GLN A 99 -5.37 6.24 -16.21
CA GLN A 99 -5.86 4.88 -16.39
C GLN A 99 -5.06 4.12 -17.45
N ALA A 100 -4.73 4.73 -18.60
CA ALA A 100 -3.97 4.04 -19.65
C ALA A 100 -2.57 3.62 -19.17
N GLY A 101 -1.80 4.55 -18.61
CA GLY A 101 -0.47 4.25 -18.04
C GLY A 101 -0.52 3.34 -16.80
N ALA A 102 -1.63 3.37 -16.05
CA ALA A 102 -1.87 2.46 -14.94
C ALA A 102 -2.15 1.03 -15.39
N TYR A 103 -2.95 0.84 -16.45
CA TYR A 103 -3.24 -0.48 -16.99
C TYR A 103 -1.98 -1.14 -17.55
N GLU A 104 -1.16 -0.41 -18.32
CA GLU A 104 0.12 -0.93 -18.84
C GLU A 104 1.04 -1.36 -17.70
N TYR A 105 1.18 -0.52 -16.66
CA TYR A 105 1.99 -0.86 -15.49
C TYR A 105 1.47 -2.09 -14.73
N MET A 106 0.16 -2.21 -14.53
CA MET A 106 -0.44 -3.35 -13.83
C MET A 106 -0.21 -4.67 -14.57
N VAL A 107 -0.21 -4.65 -15.91
CA VAL A 107 0.10 -5.83 -16.73
C VAL A 107 1.56 -6.22 -16.58
N ASP A 108 2.49 -5.27 -16.69
CA ASP A 108 3.93 -5.52 -16.58
C ASP A 108 4.32 -6.02 -15.19
N TYR A 109 3.73 -5.47 -14.12
CA TYR A 109 3.98 -5.92 -12.75
C TYR A 109 3.49 -7.36 -12.50
N SER A 110 2.32 -7.72 -13.03
CA SER A 110 1.76 -9.07 -12.93
C SER A 110 2.62 -10.11 -13.66
N GLN A 111 3.28 -9.71 -14.75
CA GLN A 111 4.18 -10.58 -15.51
C GLN A 111 5.58 -10.69 -14.91
N THR A 112 6.08 -9.63 -14.26
CA THR A 112 7.44 -9.58 -13.71
C THR A 112 7.59 -10.28 -12.35
N ASN A 113 6.49 -10.49 -11.61
CA ASN A 113 6.48 -11.16 -10.30
C ASN A 113 5.97 -12.62 -10.32
N LYS A 114 6.12 -13.32 -11.45
CA LYS A 114 6.08 -14.79 -11.49
C LYS A 114 7.49 -15.36 -11.36
#